data_AF-A0A7X5X5Y2-F1
#
_entry.id   AF-A0A7X5X5Y2-F1
#
_cell.length_a   1.000
_cell.length_b   1.000
_cell.length_c   1.000
_cell.angle_alpha   90.00
_cell.angle_beta   90.00
_cell.angle_gamma   90.00
#
_symmetry.space_group_name_H-M   'P 1'
#
loop_
_entity.id
_entity.type
_entity.pdbx_description
1 polymer ?
#
loop_
_entity_poly.entity_id
_entity_poly.type
_entity_poly.pdbx_seq_one_letter_code
_entity_poly.pdbx_strand_id
1 'polypeptide(L)'
;MRRWGTALAAMALAGGALAATAGTAGAVTPTAAKAATKAAAACETGWGSGEKTAAPAGHAPLENIRTGRHTCYDRIVFDVKGATAADRVGYRVEYVDALHQDGSGEEIPVSGGAILDIHVSAPSYDPGTGGESYPGRARKPLPRVDIDGYQTFRDTRFGASFEGETQVGLGVRARLPFRVFQTDGHVVVDVAHSWNAVR
;
A
#
# COMPACT_ATOMS: atom_id res chain seq x y z
N MET A 1 12.01 -72.48 -12.22
CA MET A 1 10.94 -72.42 -13.23
C MET A 1 10.57 -70.94 -13.39
N ARG A 2 11.24 -70.14 -14.22
CA ARG A 2 11.18 -70.01 -15.71
C ARG A 2 9.73 -69.72 -16.15
N ARG A 3 9.34 -68.62 -16.82
CA ARG A 3 9.85 -67.30 -17.28
C ARG A 3 8.59 -66.52 -17.77
N TRP A 4 8.76 -65.26 -18.22
CA TRP A 4 8.08 -64.54 -19.35
C TRP A 4 7.62 -63.16 -18.88
N GLY A 5 7.98 -62.02 -19.46
CA GLY A 5 8.60 -61.75 -20.77
C GLY A 5 7.81 -60.59 -21.40
N THR A 6 8.31 -59.37 -21.25
CA THR A 6 7.77 -58.15 -21.87
C THR A 6 8.30 -57.99 -23.30
N ALA A 7 7.41 -57.63 -24.21
CA ALA A 7 7.66 -57.14 -25.57
C ALA A 7 6.74 -55.89 -25.71
N LEU A 8 7.04 -54.79 -26.40
CA LEU A 8 7.47 -54.53 -27.78
C LEU A 8 7.88 -53.03 -27.79
N ALA A 9 9.03 -52.64 -28.35
CA ALA A 9 9.28 -52.30 -29.76
C ALA A 9 9.02 -50.82 -30.12
N ALA A 10 10.06 -50.19 -30.68
CA ALA A 10 9.93 -49.15 -31.70
C ALA A 10 11.14 -49.19 -32.64
N MET A 11 10.85 -49.58 -33.88
CA MET A 11 11.55 -49.29 -35.15
C MET A 11 11.91 -47.79 -35.28
N ALA A 12 12.80 -47.30 -36.14
CA ALA A 12 13.86 -47.85 -36.99
C ALA A 12 14.46 -46.64 -37.76
N LEU A 13 15.78 -46.66 -38.01
CA LEU A 13 16.50 -46.31 -39.27
C LEU A 13 16.27 -44.92 -39.93
N ALA A 14 17.24 -44.21 -40.52
CA ALA A 14 18.65 -44.43 -40.80
C ALA A 14 19.25 -43.16 -41.45
N GLY A 15 20.60 -43.08 -41.45
CA GLY A 15 21.43 -42.36 -42.43
C GLY A 15 21.89 -40.98 -41.98
N GLY A 16 23.18 -40.63 -41.85
CA GLY A 16 24.43 -41.29 -42.26
C GLY A 16 25.27 -40.32 -43.08
N ALA A 17 26.37 -39.80 -42.51
CA ALA A 17 27.69 -39.58 -43.14
C ALA A 17 28.60 -38.73 -42.24
N LEU A 18 29.82 -39.23 -42.01
CA LEU A 18 30.90 -38.58 -41.27
C LEU A 18 31.66 -37.57 -42.15
N ALA A 19 32.15 -36.49 -41.52
CA ALA A 19 33.45 -35.91 -41.85
C ALA A 19 34.00 -35.14 -40.64
N ALA A 20 35.21 -35.50 -40.21
CA ALA A 20 35.94 -34.84 -39.13
C ALA A 20 36.90 -33.78 -39.71
N THR A 21 36.96 -32.60 -39.11
CA THR A 21 38.13 -31.70 -39.17
C THR A 21 38.24 -30.88 -37.88
N ALA A 22 39.44 -30.87 -37.33
CA ALA A 22 39.84 -30.17 -36.11
C ALA A 22 39.97 -28.65 -36.30
N GLY A 23 39.82 -27.91 -35.19
CA GLY A 23 40.48 -26.63 -34.95
C GLY A 23 39.61 -25.38 -35.14
N THR A 24 39.34 -24.68 -34.04
CA THR A 24 39.86 -23.33 -33.71
C THR A 24 39.08 -22.75 -32.53
N ALA A 25 39.81 -22.05 -31.66
CA ALA A 25 39.32 -21.40 -30.46
C ALA A 25 38.21 -20.37 -30.79
N GLY A 26 36.99 -20.64 -30.31
CA GLY A 26 35.90 -19.66 -30.28
C GLY A 26 35.99 -18.84 -29.01
N ALA A 27 36.35 -17.57 -29.15
CA ALA A 27 36.33 -16.59 -28.07
C ALA A 27 34.94 -16.53 -27.41
N VAL A 28 34.89 -16.80 -26.12
CA VAL A 28 33.73 -16.49 -25.26
C VAL A 28 33.59 -14.97 -25.21
N THR A 29 32.68 -14.42 -26.01
CA THR A 29 32.19 -13.06 -25.85
C THR A 29 31.52 -12.93 -24.49
N PRO A 30 31.88 -11.97 -23.63
CA PRO A 30 31.13 -11.73 -22.41
C PRO A 30 29.74 -11.22 -22.81
N THR A 31 28.70 -11.95 -22.40
CA THR A 31 27.34 -11.43 -22.50
C THR A 31 27.28 -10.12 -21.71
N ALA A 32 27.10 -9.02 -22.41
CA ALA A 32 26.96 -7.72 -21.79
C ALA A 32 25.70 -7.76 -20.91
N ALA A 33 25.89 -7.85 -19.59
CA ALA A 33 24.84 -7.64 -18.62
C ALA A 33 24.30 -6.22 -18.86
N LYS A 34 23.12 -6.15 -19.48
CA LYS A 34 22.40 -4.90 -19.71
C LYS A 34 22.01 -4.37 -18.34
N ALA A 35 22.85 -3.51 -17.76
CA ALA A 35 22.53 -2.78 -16.55
C ALA A 35 21.26 -1.99 -16.81
N ALA A 36 20.14 -2.45 -16.25
CA ALA A 36 18.92 -1.67 -16.23
C ALA A 36 19.21 -0.44 -15.36
N THR A 37 19.45 0.70 -16.00
CA THR A 37 19.43 1.99 -15.31
C THR A 37 18.03 2.14 -14.74
N LYS A 38 17.92 2.01 -13.40
CA LYS A 38 16.69 2.31 -12.68
C LYS A 38 16.41 3.79 -12.95
N ALA A 39 15.49 4.08 -13.87
CA ALA A 39 15.08 5.44 -14.16
C ALA A 39 14.77 6.11 -12.81
N ALA A 40 15.38 7.27 -12.54
CA ALA A 40 15.05 8.02 -11.36
C ALA A 40 13.56 8.31 -11.43
N ALA A 41 12.79 7.79 -10.47
CA ALA A 41 11.39 8.13 -10.36
C ALA A 41 11.33 9.64 -10.13
N ALA A 42 10.88 10.40 -11.13
CA ALA A 42 10.56 11.79 -10.93
C ALA A 42 9.43 11.84 -9.91
N CYS A 43 9.69 12.46 -8.77
CA CYS A 43 8.67 12.61 -7.76
C CYS A 43 7.69 13.68 -8.25
N GLU A 44 6.40 13.34 -8.28
CA GLU A 44 5.37 14.35 -8.48
C GLU A 44 5.49 15.39 -7.36
N THR A 45 5.61 16.66 -7.74
CA THR A 45 5.68 17.81 -6.83
C THR A 45 4.53 18.75 -7.15
N GLY A 46 4.09 19.51 -6.15
CA GLY A 46 2.97 20.46 -6.27
C GLY A 46 1.81 20.20 -5.31
N TRP A 47 1.87 19.17 -4.46
CA TRP A 47 0.88 19.01 -3.39
C TRP A 47 1.07 20.09 -2.33
N GLY A 48 -0.03 20.48 -1.68
CA GLY A 48 -0.01 21.37 -0.52
C GLY A 48 -0.25 20.61 0.78
N SER A 49 -0.23 21.34 1.90
CA SER A 49 -0.55 20.82 3.24
C SER A 49 -1.88 21.34 3.80
N GLY A 50 -2.73 21.91 2.93
CA GLY A 50 -4.10 22.29 3.29
C GLY A 50 -5.00 21.07 3.39
N GLU A 51 -6.21 21.25 3.93
CA GLU A 51 -7.23 20.20 4.02
C GLU A 51 -7.50 19.54 2.66
N LYS A 52 -7.89 18.25 2.70
CA LYS A 52 -8.48 17.51 1.58
C LYS A 52 -9.79 16.92 2.06
N THR A 53 -10.87 17.19 1.32
CA THR A 53 -12.21 16.68 1.62
C THR A 53 -12.85 16.06 0.39
N ALA A 54 -13.67 15.05 0.60
CA ALA A 54 -14.64 14.53 -0.36
C ALA A 54 -15.92 14.20 0.40
N ALA A 55 -17.06 14.62 -0.16
CA ALA A 55 -18.36 14.37 0.46
C ALA A 55 -18.60 12.84 0.64
N PRO A 56 -19.21 12.41 1.75
CA PRO A 56 -19.62 11.02 1.94
C PRO A 56 -20.57 10.56 0.84
N ALA A 57 -20.31 9.38 0.25
CA ALA A 57 -21.29 8.67 -0.55
C ALA A 57 -21.55 7.29 0.09
N GLY A 58 -22.45 7.29 1.08
CA GLY A 58 -22.86 6.08 1.79
C GLY A 58 -21.84 5.58 2.83
N HIS A 59 -22.17 4.45 3.45
CA HIS A 59 -21.35 3.80 4.47
C HIS A 59 -21.00 2.39 4.00
N ALA A 60 -19.71 2.14 3.80
CA ALA A 60 -19.16 0.85 3.42
C ALA A 60 -18.12 0.43 4.48
N PRO A 61 -18.10 -0.83 4.95
CA PRO A 61 -17.23 -1.17 6.07
C PRO A 61 -15.75 -1.06 5.70
N LEU A 62 -14.97 -0.54 6.64
CA LEU A 62 -13.52 -0.61 6.62
C LEU A 62 -13.10 -2.05 6.88
N GLU A 63 -12.35 -2.66 5.97
CA GLU A 63 -11.82 -4.02 6.15
C GLU A 63 -10.41 -3.99 6.73
N ASN A 64 -9.60 -3.03 6.30
CA ASN A 64 -8.20 -2.99 6.66
C ASN A 64 -7.57 -1.60 6.47
N ILE A 65 -6.47 -1.37 7.17
CA ILE A 65 -5.59 -0.24 6.95
C ILE A 65 -4.18 -0.78 6.74
N ARG A 66 -3.49 -0.28 5.71
CA ARG A 66 -2.13 -0.70 5.36
C ARG A 66 -1.27 0.49 5.02
N THR A 67 0.03 0.34 5.21
CA THR A 67 1.01 1.39 4.90
C THR A 67 2.04 0.88 3.90
N GLY A 68 2.71 1.80 3.20
CA GLY A 68 3.78 1.47 2.26
C GLY A 68 4.79 2.59 2.12
N ARG A 69 6.06 2.23 1.93
CA ARG A 69 7.15 3.17 1.65
C ARG A 69 7.33 3.28 0.14
N HIS A 70 7.42 4.51 -0.35
CA HIS A 70 7.74 4.79 -1.75
C HIS A 70 8.98 5.68 -1.83
N THR A 71 9.52 5.88 -3.02
CA THR A 71 10.73 6.70 -3.21
C THR A 71 10.53 8.14 -2.71
N CYS A 72 9.32 8.68 -2.85
CA CYS A 72 9.01 10.10 -2.70
C CYS A 72 8.02 10.42 -1.58
N TYR A 73 7.34 9.40 -1.06
CA TYR A 73 6.28 9.54 -0.08
C TYR A 73 6.14 8.25 0.72
N ASP A 74 5.56 8.37 1.91
CA ASP A 74 4.97 7.26 2.62
C ASP A 74 3.46 7.28 2.37
N ARG A 75 2.85 6.10 2.26
CA ARG A 75 1.43 5.92 1.92
C ARG A 75 0.72 5.22 3.06
N ILE A 76 -0.49 5.67 3.37
CA ILE A 76 -1.50 4.93 4.13
C ILE A 76 -2.72 4.71 3.23
N VAL A 77 -3.27 3.50 3.27
CA VAL A 77 -4.43 3.09 2.47
C VAL A 77 -5.48 2.50 3.39
N PHE A 78 -6.72 2.93 3.16
CA PHE A 78 -7.92 2.39 3.79
C PHE A 78 -8.62 1.51 2.77
N ASP A 79 -8.68 0.21 3.06
CA ASP A 79 -9.36 -0.78 2.24
C ASP A 79 -10.85 -0.82 2.66
N VAL A 80 -11.75 -0.44 1.76
CA VAL A 80 -13.18 -0.23 2.03
C VAL A 80 -14.02 -1.20 1.19
N LYS A 81 -14.76 -2.07 1.87
CA LYS A 81 -15.52 -3.15 1.22
C LYS A 81 -16.59 -2.62 0.29
N GLY A 82 -16.58 -3.04 -0.96
CA GLY A 82 -17.66 -2.73 -1.90
C GLY A 82 -17.69 -1.26 -2.38
N ALA A 83 -16.74 -0.43 -1.94
CA ALA A 83 -16.55 0.89 -2.54
C ALA A 83 -16.03 0.76 -3.98
N THR A 84 -16.52 1.61 -4.88
CA THR A 84 -16.15 1.60 -6.30
C THR A 84 -15.78 3.01 -6.77
N ALA A 85 -15.20 3.15 -7.96
CA ALA A 85 -14.96 4.46 -8.55
C ALA A 85 -16.26 5.27 -8.78
N ALA A 86 -17.41 4.61 -8.90
CA ALA A 86 -18.74 5.21 -9.04
C ALA A 86 -19.35 5.58 -7.67
N ASP A 87 -19.14 4.71 -6.67
CA ASP A 87 -19.62 4.88 -5.29
C ASP A 87 -18.44 5.25 -4.38
N ARG A 88 -18.08 6.53 -4.42
CA ARG A 88 -16.89 7.05 -3.77
C ARG A 88 -17.04 7.18 -2.26
N VAL A 89 -15.98 6.86 -1.53
CA VAL A 89 -15.95 6.99 -0.06
C VAL A 89 -15.67 8.44 0.32
N GLY A 90 -16.40 8.96 1.31
CA GLY A 90 -16.12 10.27 1.89
C GLY A 90 -14.84 10.28 2.70
N TYR A 91 -14.19 11.44 2.76
CA TYR A 91 -13.05 11.64 3.66
C TYR A 91 -12.89 13.10 4.04
N ARG A 92 -12.26 13.34 5.20
CA ARG A 92 -11.66 14.63 5.59
C ARG A 92 -10.27 14.36 6.13
N VAL A 93 -9.28 15.05 5.59
CA VAL A 93 -7.88 14.92 6.01
C VAL A 93 -7.26 16.29 6.20
N GLU A 94 -6.81 16.57 7.40
CA GLU A 94 -6.25 17.86 7.79
C GLU A 94 -5.14 17.72 8.83
N TYR A 95 -4.29 18.74 8.90
CA TYR A 95 -3.32 18.85 9.99
C TYR A 95 -3.98 19.53 11.20
N VAL A 96 -3.84 18.93 12.37
CA VAL A 96 -4.37 19.45 13.64
C VAL A 96 -3.25 19.67 14.65
N ASP A 97 -3.50 20.54 15.63
CA ASP A 97 -2.56 20.78 16.75
C ASP A 97 -2.62 19.65 17.78
N ALA A 98 -3.80 19.07 17.99
CA ALA A 98 -4.03 17.92 18.86
C ALA A 98 -5.15 17.05 18.30
N LEU A 99 -4.99 15.72 18.36
CA LEU A 99 -6.03 14.78 17.96
C LEU A 99 -7.01 14.60 19.11
N HIS A 100 -8.28 14.93 18.88
CA HIS A 100 -9.35 14.66 19.83
C HIS A 100 -10.21 13.52 19.29
N GLN A 101 -10.51 12.56 20.16
CA GLN A 101 -11.30 11.38 19.80
C GLN A 101 -12.74 11.78 19.53
N ASP A 102 -13.26 11.40 18.36
CA ASP A 102 -14.66 11.59 18.02
C ASP A 102 -15.60 10.92 19.04
N GLY A 103 -16.75 11.57 19.24
CA GLY A 103 -17.77 11.20 20.22
C GLY A 103 -17.43 11.57 21.66
N SER A 104 -16.18 11.37 22.11
CA SER A 104 -15.78 11.66 23.52
C SER A 104 -15.15 13.04 23.72
N GLY A 105 -14.45 13.56 22.71
CA GLY A 105 -13.64 14.78 22.82
C GLY A 105 -12.36 14.62 23.62
N GLU A 106 -11.99 13.42 24.08
CA GLU A 106 -10.74 13.20 24.80
C GLU A 106 -9.52 13.31 23.87
N GLU A 107 -8.44 13.92 24.35
CA GLU A 107 -7.19 13.98 23.59
C GLU A 107 -6.55 12.58 23.46
N ILE A 108 -6.14 12.27 22.23
CA ILE A 108 -5.34 11.09 21.88
C ILE A 108 -3.90 11.54 21.63
N PRO A 109 -2.93 11.14 22.47
CA PRO A 109 -1.53 11.44 22.20
C PRO A 109 -1.03 10.74 20.93
N VAL A 110 -0.56 11.54 19.97
CA VAL A 110 0.07 11.09 18.72
C VAL A 110 1.49 11.63 18.66
N SER A 111 2.47 10.75 18.49
CA SER A 111 3.88 11.16 18.42
C SER A 111 4.25 11.67 17.03
N GLY A 112 5.11 12.69 16.93
CA GLY A 112 5.55 13.26 15.66
C GLY A 112 5.86 14.75 15.78
N GLY A 113 6.22 15.36 14.65
CA GLY A 113 6.35 16.82 14.54
C GLY A 113 5.09 17.51 13.98
N ALA A 114 4.13 16.74 13.47
CA ALA A 114 2.78 17.19 13.11
C ALA A 114 1.81 16.00 13.10
N ILE A 115 0.50 16.26 13.19
CA ILE A 115 -0.54 15.23 13.24
C ILE A 115 -1.51 15.44 12.08
N LEU A 116 -1.72 14.40 11.28
CA LEU A 116 -2.86 14.33 10.35
C LEU A 116 -4.03 13.65 11.08
N ASP A 117 -5.16 14.35 11.15
CA ASP A 117 -6.46 13.77 11.50
C ASP A 117 -7.13 13.30 10.20
N ILE A 118 -7.40 11.99 10.12
CA ILE A 118 -7.91 11.32 8.93
C ILE A 118 -9.26 10.71 9.27
N HIS A 119 -10.31 11.26 8.68
CA HIS A 119 -11.66 10.72 8.72
C HIS A 119 -11.96 10.07 7.38
N VAL A 120 -12.44 8.83 7.42
CA VAL A 120 -12.92 8.10 6.24
C VAL A 120 -14.33 7.62 6.55
N SER A 121 -15.29 7.87 5.66
CA SER A 121 -16.70 7.45 5.81
C SER A 121 -16.85 5.94 5.57
N ALA A 122 -16.13 5.16 6.37
CA ALA A 122 -16.09 3.71 6.38
C ALA A 122 -15.99 3.24 7.84
N PRO A 123 -17.08 2.76 8.47
CA PRO A 123 -17.05 2.33 9.85
C PRO A 123 -16.22 1.05 10.03
N SER A 124 -15.68 0.83 11.23
CA SER A 124 -14.93 -0.40 11.58
C SER A 124 -15.83 -1.60 11.92
N TYR A 125 -17.09 -1.55 11.49
CA TYR A 125 -18.09 -2.60 11.61
C TYR A 125 -18.88 -2.69 10.29
N ASP A 126 -19.46 -3.86 10.02
CA ASP A 126 -20.36 -4.07 8.89
C ASP A 126 -21.73 -3.45 9.19
N PRO A 127 -22.20 -2.45 8.40
CA PRO A 127 -23.46 -1.76 8.69
C PRO A 127 -24.72 -2.65 8.61
N GLY A 128 -24.65 -3.78 7.91
CA GLY A 128 -25.79 -4.70 7.76
C GLY A 128 -25.91 -5.71 8.91
N THR A 129 -24.78 -6.11 9.50
CA THR A 129 -24.73 -7.17 10.52
C THR A 129 -24.32 -6.66 11.90
N GLY A 130 -23.69 -5.48 11.99
CA GLY A 130 -23.09 -4.94 13.21
C GLY A 130 -21.80 -5.66 13.64
N GLY A 131 -21.34 -6.66 12.87
CA GLY A 131 -20.11 -7.38 13.16
C GLY A 131 -18.86 -6.51 12.98
N GLU A 132 -17.83 -6.74 13.79
CA GLU A 132 -16.55 -6.05 13.64
C GLU A 132 -15.91 -6.37 12.27
N SER A 133 -15.58 -5.35 11.49
CA SER A 133 -14.91 -5.48 10.19
C SER A 133 -13.43 -5.08 10.26
N TYR A 134 -13.08 -4.17 11.19
CA TYR A 134 -11.70 -3.79 11.47
C TYR A 134 -11.48 -3.67 12.99
N PRO A 135 -10.49 -4.37 13.58
CA PRO A 135 -10.34 -4.47 15.03
C PRO A 135 -9.60 -3.28 15.65
N GLY A 136 -9.96 -2.06 15.24
CA GLY A 136 -9.44 -0.82 15.80
C GLY A 136 -9.87 -0.64 17.25
N ARG A 137 -8.97 -0.12 18.10
CA ARG A 137 -9.26 0.17 19.50
C ARG A 137 -8.82 1.59 19.81
N ALA A 138 -9.73 2.40 20.37
CA ALA A 138 -9.47 3.80 20.65
C ALA A 138 -8.15 3.98 21.40
N ARG A 139 -7.36 4.98 20.99
CA ARG A 139 -6.07 5.37 21.58
C ARG A 139 -4.95 4.34 21.42
N LYS A 140 -5.19 3.21 20.73
CA LYS A 140 -4.16 2.20 20.45
C LYS A 140 -3.54 2.40 19.07
N PRO A 141 -2.31 1.89 18.84
CA PRO A 141 -1.76 1.79 17.50
C PRO A 141 -2.71 1.08 16.53
N LEU A 142 -2.61 1.40 15.24
CA LEU A 142 -3.40 0.69 14.24
C LEU A 142 -3.00 -0.81 14.22
N PRO A 143 -3.96 -1.75 14.30
CA PRO A 143 -3.65 -3.18 14.24
C PRO A 143 -2.97 -3.54 12.92
N ARG A 144 -1.94 -4.39 12.98
CA ARG A 144 -1.19 -4.91 11.82
C ARG A 144 -0.46 -3.84 10.99
N VAL A 145 -0.25 -2.65 11.54
CA VAL A 145 0.53 -1.59 10.90
C VAL A 145 1.84 -1.42 11.64
N ASP A 146 2.94 -1.67 10.93
CA ASP A 146 4.30 -1.36 11.38
C ASP A 146 4.86 -0.24 10.50
N ILE A 147 5.40 0.80 11.15
CA ILE A 147 5.95 2.00 10.50
C ILE A 147 7.45 2.16 10.76
N ASP A 148 8.11 1.14 11.29
CA ASP A 148 9.56 1.17 11.47
C ASP A 148 10.28 1.34 10.13
N GLY A 149 11.24 2.28 10.10
CA GLY A 149 12.00 2.61 8.91
C GLY A 149 11.24 3.40 7.83
N TYR A 150 10.08 3.98 8.16
CA TYR A 150 9.39 4.97 7.33
C TYR A 150 10.09 6.33 7.43
N GLN A 151 10.14 7.08 6.32
CA GLN A 151 10.87 8.35 6.32
C GLN A 151 10.07 9.47 6.96
N THR A 152 8.74 9.47 6.79
CA THR A 152 7.80 10.49 7.22
C THR A 152 6.93 10.03 8.39
N PHE A 153 6.41 8.80 8.38
CA PHE A 153 5.50 8.32 9.43
C PHE A 153 6.23 8.10 10.75
N ARG A 154 5.60 8.49 11.87
CA ARG A 154 6.16 8.44 13.23
C ARG A 154 5.26 7.79 14.25
N ASP A 155 3.95 7.86 14.05
CA ASP A 155 3.00 7.19 14.92
C ASP A 155 1.69 6.93 14.18
N THR A 156 0.94 5.94 14.64
CA THR A 156 -0.45 5.73 14.20
C THR A 156 -1.34 5.51 15.41
N ARG A 157 -2.54 6.06 15.38
CA ARG A 157 -3.55 5.87 16.42
C ARG A 157 -4.91 5.64 15.80
N PHE A 158 -5.60 4.61 16.25
CA PHE A 158 -7.03 4.50 15.99
C PHE A 158 -7.77 5.48 16.90
N GLY A 159 -8.56 6.36 16.31
CA GLY A 159 -9.39 7.33 17.03
C GLY A 159 -10.67 6.67 17.50
N ALA A 160 -11.63 6.55 16.58
CA ALA A 160 -12.94 5.98 16.83
C ALA A 160 -13.52 5.38 15.54
N SER A 161 -14.57 4.58 15.69
CA SER A 161 -15.55 4.34 14.62
C SER A 161 -16.88 4.90 15.11
N PHE A 162 -17.26 6.09 14.64
CA PHE A 162 -18.39 6.86 15.15
C PHE A 162 -19.19 7.46 13.99
N GLU A 163 -20.52 7.47 14.08
CA GLU A 163 -21.45 8.02 13.06
C GLU A 163 -21.20 7.57 11.61
N GLY A 164 -20.62 6.37 11.43
CA GLY A 164 -20.34 5.81 10.12
C GLY A 164 -18.98 6.21 9.54
N GLU A 165 -18.11 6.81 10.35
CA GLU A 165 -16.74 7.18 9.98
C GLU A 165 -15.72 6.45 10.86
N THR A 166 -14.56 6.15 10.29
CA THR A 166 -13.36 5.77 11.04
C THR A 166 -12.43 6.97 11.12
N GLN A 167 -12.02 7.31 12.34
CA GLN A 167 -11.02 8.32 12.63
C GLN A 167 -9.65 7.68 12.88
N VAL A 168 -8.61 8.22 12.26
CA VAL A 168 -7.22 7.82 12.44
C VAL A 168 -6.33 9.03 12.64
N GLY A 169 -5.51 8.98 13.68
CA GLY A 169 -4.37 9.86 13.87
C GLY A 169 -3.12 9.32 13.19
N LEU A 170 -2.52 10.10 12.30
CA LEU A 170 -1.23 9.79 11.70
C LEU A 170 -0.19 10.84 12.13
N GLY A 171 0.73 10.42 12.98
CA GLY A 171 1.88 11.22 13.38
C GLY A 171 2.92 11.23 12.26
N VAL A 172 3.33 12.41 11.83
CA VAL A 172 4.36 12.61 10.81
C VAL A 172 5.50 13.45 11.33
N ARG A 173 6.68 13.33 10.71
CA ARG A 173 7.90 14.00 11.20
C ARG A 173 7.82 15.53 11.21
N ALA A 174 7.01 16.12 10.34
CA ALA A 174 6.81 17.55 10.18
C ALA A 174 5.56 17.78 9.30
N ARG A 175 5.03 19.00 9.27
CA ARG A 175 3.97 19.37 8.33
C ARG A 175 4.51 19.34 6.90
N LEU A 176 4.07 18.34 6.13
CA LEU A 176 4.55 18.03 4.78
C LEU A 176 3.39 18.01 3.78
N PRO A 177 3.66 18.22 2.49
CA PRO A 177 2.66 18.07 1.45
C PRO A 177 2.04 16.69 1.44
N PHE A 178 0.73 16.63 1.20
CA PHE A 178 0.03 15.38 1.06
C PHE A 178 -1.06 15.48 -0.01
N ARG A 179 -1.45 14.33 -0.53
CA ARG A 179 -2.63 14.20 -1.38
C ARG A 179 -3.53 13.10 -0.84
N VAL A 180 -4.81 13.22 -1.18
CA VAL A 180 -5.81 12.17 -0.96
C VAL A 180 -6.46 11.90 -2.29
N PHE A 181 -6.59 10.63 -2.64
CA PHE A 181 -7.30 10.19 -3.83
C PHE A 181 -7.92 8.83 -3.59
N GLN A 182 -8.81 8.43 -4.49
CA GLN A 182 -9.52 7.17 -4.40
C GLN A 182 -9.16 6.28 -5.59
N THR A 183 -9.14 4.98 -5.33
CA THR A 183 -9.14 3.93 -6.36
C THR A 183 -10.26 2.95 -6.04
N ASP A 184 -10.56 1.98 -6.90
CA ASP A 184 -11.61 0.99 -6.61
C ASP A 184 -11.37 0.31 -5.26
N GLY A 185 -12.29 0.50 -4.31
CA GLY A 185 -12.22 -0.06 -2.96
C GLY A 185 -11.27 0.65 -1.99
N HIS A 186 -10.70 1.81 -2.33
CA HIS A 186 -9.65 2.41 -1.50
C HIS A 186 -9.72 3.92 -1.37
N VAL A 187 -9.45 4.41 -0.16
CA VAL A 187 -9.00 5.79 0.09
C VAL A 187 -7.50 5.77 0.36
N VAL A 188 -6.74 6.57 -0.38
CA VAL A 188 -5.28 6.60 -0.35
C VAL A 188 -4.79 7.97 0.09
N VAL A 189 -3.94 8.01 1.11
CA VAL A 189 -3.25 9.22 1.55
C VAL A 189 -1.75 9.04 1.35
N ASP A 190 -1.16 9.89 0.51
CA ASP A 190 0.29 9.97 0.32
C ASP A 190 0.83 11.19 1.05
N VAL A 191 1.84 11.01 1.90
CA VAL A 191 2.56 12.11 2.54
C VAL A 191 3.98 12.17 1.98
N ALA A 192 4.29 13.27 1.32
CA ALA A 192 5.60 13.47 0.69
C ALA A 192 6.73 13.41 1.73
N HIS A 193 7.90 12.96 1.30
CA HIS A 193 9.11 13.04 2.12
C HIS A 193 9.59 14.49 2.26
N SER A 194 9.41 15.33 1.25
CA SER A 194 9.87 16.72 1.27
C SER A 194 8.93 17.62 0.48
N TRP A 195 9.04 18.93 0.71
CA TRP A 195 8.41 19.96 -0.11
C TRP A 195 8.97 20.01 -1.54
N ASN A 196 10.26 19.70 -1.67
CA ASN A 196 10.97 19.66 -2.94
C ASN A 196 11.30 18.21 -3.24
N ALA A 197 10.43 17.49 -3.93
CA ALA A 197 10.76 16.14 -4.38
C ALA A 197 11.35 16.24 -5.80
N VAL A 198 12.61 16.67 -5.87
CA VAL A 198 13.46 16.48 -7.05
C VAL A 198 14.71 15.77 -6.53
N ARG A 199 15.16 14.72 -7.23
CA ARG A 199 16.58 14.36 -7.20
C ARG A 199 17.22 14.93 -8.43
#